data_AF-F8NEN3-F1
#
_entry.id   AF-F8NEN3-F1
#
_cell.length_a   1.000
_cell.length_b   1.000
_cell.length_c   1.000
_cell.angle_alpha   90.00
_cell.angle_beta   90.00
_cell.angle_gamma   90.00
#
_symmetry.space_group_name_H-M   'P 1'
#
loop_
_entity.id
_entity.type
_entity.pdbx_description
1 polymer ?
#
loop_
_entity_poly.entity_id
_entity_poly.type
_entity_poly.pdbx_seq_one_letter_code
_entity_poly.pdbx_strand_id
1 'polypeptide(L)' 'VIAILSLHDQVIGPANQEEKDAAKAWVEHQVCAEWRNGYLAVDGTNFCLFQKPSHYGETFFDNKSNYSL' A
#
# COMPACT_ATOMS: atom_id res chain seq x y z
N VAL A 1 20.88 -21.26 2.85
CA VAL A 1 20.30 -19.91 2.69
C VAL A 1 18.85 -19.98 3.16
N ILE A 2 18.61 -19.87 4.48
CA ILE A 2 17.27 -20.00 5.08
C ILE A 2 17.03 -18.90 6.13
N ALA A 3 18.11 -18.33 6.68
CA ALA A 3 18.05 -17.31 7.72
C ALA A 3 17.26 -16.04 7.31
N ILE A 4 17.35 -15.60 6.05
CA ILE A 4 16.67 -14.36 5.60
C ILE A 4 15.14 -14.57 5.49
N LEU A 5 14.67 -15.74 5.05
CA LEU A 5 13.23 -16.01 4.93
C LEU A 5 12.55 -16.17 6.30
N SER A 6 13.27 -16.72 7.29
CA SER A 6 12.78 -16.83 8.67
C SER A 6 12.52 -15.48 9.34
N LEU A 7 13.21 -14.42 8.90
CA LEU A 7 13.04 -13.08 9.41
C LEU A 7 11.85 -12.36 8.77
N HIS A 8 11.40 -12.78 7.59
CA HIS A 8 10.35 -12.09 6.82
C HIS A 8 9.12 -11.81 7.68
N ASP A 9 8.59 -12.78 8.41
CA ASP A 9 7.39 -12.59 9.25
C ASP A 9 7.64 -11.69 10.47
N GLN A 10 8.90 -11.62 10.93
CA GLN A 10 9.30 -10.78 12.07
C GLN A 10 9.56 -9.32 11.69
N VAL A 11 10.01 -9.06 10.46
CA VAL A 11 10.33 -7.69 9.98
C VAL A 11 9.29 -7.14 9.01
N ILE A 12 8.56 -8.01 8.31
CA ILE A 12 7.53 -7.66 7.32
C ILE A 12 6.21 -8.18 7.86
N GLY A 13 5.58 -7.35 8.69
CA GLY A 13 4.25 -7.56 9.23
C GLY A 13 3.32 -6.41 8.87
N PRO A 14 2.00 -6.58 9.04
CA PRO A 14 1.06 -5.47 8.91
C PRO A 14 1.40 -4.38 9.93
N ALA A 15 1.46 -3.13 9.48
CA ALA A 15 1.74 -1.99 10.36
C ALA A 15 0.69 -1.88 11.48
N ASN A 16 1.16 -1.63 12.70
CA ASN A 16 0.27 -1.45 13.85
C ASN A 16 -0.57 -0.17 13.69
N GLN A 17 -1.70 -0.09 14.38
CA GLN A 17 -2.61 1.06 14.27
C GLN A 17 -1.94 2.39 14.64
N GLU A 18 -1.01 2.36 15.60
CA GLU A 18 -0.21 3.52 16.02
C GLU A 18 0.77 3.97 14.94
N GLU A 19 1.46 3.02 14.28
CA GLU A 19 2.37 3.31 13.17
C GLU A 19 1.60 3.88 11.97
N LYS A 20 0.39 3.35 11.71
CA LYS A 20 -0.52 3.91 10.71
C LYS A 20 -0.90 5.34 11.04
N ASP A 21 -1.27 5.66 12.27
CA ASP A 21 -1.66 7.03 12.65
C ASP A 21 -0.48 8.01 12.61
N ALA A 22 0.71 7.58 13.05
CA ALA A 22 1.93 8.36 12.93
C ALA A 22 2.29 8.66 11.47
N ALA A 23 2.16 7.66 10.58
CA ALA A 23 2.36 7.86 9.15
C ALA A 23 1.32 8.83 8.56
N LYS A 24 0.06 8.71 8.96
CA LYS A 24 -1.01 9.64 8.54
C LYS A 24 -0.75 11.08 8.98
N ALA A 25 -0.32 11.27 10.24
CA ALA A 25 0.03 12.58 10.77
C ALA A 25 1.25 13.19 10.05
N TRP A 26 2.24 12.36 9.68
CA TRP A 26 3.38 12.79 8.88
C TRP A 26 2.95 13.24 7.48
N VAL A 27 2.09 12.49 6.80
CA VAL A 27 1.56 12.85 5.47
C VAL A 27 0.76 14.16 5.52
N GLU A 28 -0.08 14.34 6.55
CA GLU A 28 -0.81 15.59 6.76
C GLU A 28 0.13 16.79 6.92
N HIS A 29 1.21 16.62 7.69
CA HIS A 29 2.20 17.67 7.90
C HIS A 29 3.01 18.01 6.64
N GLN A 30 3.35 17.02 5.82
CA GLN A 30 4.22 17.22 4.64
C GLN A 30 3.45 17.64 3.39
N VAL A 31 2.18 17.25 3.26
CA VAL A 31 1.40 17.44 2.02
C VAL A 31 0.18 18.32 2.30
N CYS A 32 -0.94 17.72 2.71
CA CYS A 32 -2.12 18.42 3.23
C CYS A 32 -3.07 17.44 3.92
N ALA A 33 -4.01 17.96 4.70
CA ALA A 33 -4.97 17.17 5.48
C ALA A 33 -5.84 16.22 4.63
N GLU A 34 -6.10 16.57 3.36
CA GLU A 34 -6.86 15.70 2.44
C GLU A 34 -6.14 14.38 2.14
N TRP A 35 -4.81 14.37 2.23
CA TRP A 35 -4.00 13.16 2.00
C TRP A 35 -3.83 12.30 3.25
N ARG A 36 -4.25 12.77 4.44
CA ARG A 36 -4.22 12.00 5.70
C ARG A 36 -4.99 10.68 5.59
N ASN A 37 -6.13 10.70 4.88
CA ASN A 37 -6.95 9.52 4.58
C ASN A 37 -6.90 9.15 3.08
N GLY A 38 -5.87 9.61 2.36
CA GLY A 38 -5.62 9.15 1.00
C GLY A 38 -5.40 7.64 0.96
N TYR A 39 -5.42 7.06 -0.24
CA TYR A 39 -5.25 5.63 -0.47
C TYR A 39 -3.85 5.17 -0.01
N LEU A 40 -3.74 4.86 1.27
CA LEU A 40 -2.61 4.16 1.84
C LEU A 40 -2.72 2.73 1.33
N ALA A 41 -1.83 2.33 0.43
CA ALA A 41 -1.68 0.93 0.02
C ALA A 41 -1.55 -0.02 1.23
N VAL A 42 -1.10 0.52 2.38
CA VAL A 42 -0.99 -0.15 3.68
C VAL A 42 -2.34 -0.64 4.24
N ASP A 43 -3.47 -0.02 3.88
CA ASP A 43 -4.80 -0.44 4.34
C ASP A 43 -5.46 -1.48 3.43
N GLY A 44 -4.76 -1.93 2.37
CA GLY A 44 -5.28 -2.92 1.42
C GLY A 44 -6.43 -2.40 0.55
N THR A 45 -6.63 -1.09 0.51
CA THR A 45 -7.66 -0.47 -0.33
C THR A 45 -7.14 -0.33 -1.75
N ASN A 46 -7.60 -1.23 -2.62
CA ASN A 46 -7.28 -1.21 -4.04
C ASN A 46 -7.83 0.07 -4.72
N PHE A 47 -6.95 0.83 -5.35
CA PHE A 47 -7.31 1.98 -6.18
C PHE A 47 -7.60 1.54 -7.61
N CYS A 48 -8.86 1.61 -8.03
CA CYS A 48 -9.22 1.25 -9.41
C CYS A 48 -8.62 2.22 -10.43
N LEU A 49 -7.82 1.68 -11.35
CA LEU A 49 -7.30 2.38 -12.48
C LEU A 49 -8.32 2.37 -13.62
N PHE A 50 -8.57 3.55 -14.19
CA PHE A 50 -9.47 3.71 -15.34
C PHE A 50 -8.99 2.96 -16.60
N GLN A 51 -7.67 2.80 -16.74
CA GLN A 51 -7.05 2.16 -17.91
C GLN A 51 -5.84 1.32 -17.54
N LYS A 52 -5.53 0.33 -18.38
CA LYS A 52 -4.33 -0.52 -18.27
C LYS A 52 -3.07 0.37 -18.29
N PRO A 53 -2.20 0.30 -17.27
CA PRO A 53 -0.89 0.95 -17.32
C PRO A 53 -0.04 0.40 -18.48
N SER A 54 0.63 1.28 -19.23
CA SER A 54 1.52 0.84 -20.32
C SER A 54 2.74 0.07 -19.80
N HIS A 55 3.26 0.41 -18.62
CA HIS A 55 4.35 -0.30 -17.95
C HIS A 55 3.79 -1.33 -16.95
N TYR A 56 4.26 -2.57 -17.05
CA TYR A 56 3.86 -3.69 -16.17
C TYR A 56 2.34 -3.93 -16.11
N GLY A 57 1.62 -3.64 -17.19
CA GLY A 57 0.16 -3.53 -17.15
C GLY A 57 -0.60 -4.74 -16.60
N GLU A 58 -0.14 -5.98 -16.82
CA GLU A 58 -0.78 -7.19 -16.26
C GLU A 58 -0.51 -7.38 -14.76
N THR A 59 0.55 -6.77 -14.23
CA THR A 59 0.91 -6.84 -12.81
C THR A 59 -0.13 -6.15 -11.91
N PHE A 60 -0.90 -5.23 -12.48
CA PHE A 60 -1.95 -4.49 -11.78
C PHE A 60 -3.35 -5.09 -11.98
N PHE A 61 -3.45 -6.27 -12.60
CA PHE A 61 -4.74 -6.91 -12.85
C PHE A 61 -5.14 -7.77 -11.65
N ASP A 62 -6.23 -7.39 -10.99
CA ASP A 62 -6.72 -8.01 -9.78
C ASP A 62 -7.60 -9.25 -10.06
N ASN A 63 -7.85 -10.07 -9.03
CA ASN A 63 -8.70 -11.28 -9.15
C ASN A 63 -10.14 -10.96 -9.60
N LYS A 64 -10.62 -9.73 -9.39
CA LYS A 64 -11.91 -9.22 -9.86
C LYS A 64 -11.87 -8.66 -11.29
N SER A 65 -10.79 -8.89 -12.02
CA SER A 65 -10.62 -8.46 -13.42
C SER A 65 -10.62 -6.95 -13.62
N ASN A 66 -10.18 -6.18 -12.61
CA ASN A 66 -9.94 -4.74 -12.73
C ASN A 66 -8.45 -4.45 -12.70
N TYR A 67 -8.06 -3.29 -13.24
CA TYR A 67 -6.76 -2.73 -12.98
C TYR A 67 -6.80 -2.00 -11.64
N SER A 68 -6.01 -2.39 -10.65
CA SER A 68 -5.94 -1.71 -9.36
C SER A 68 -4.53 -1.62 -8.76
N LEU A 69 -4.28 -0.56 -8.00
CA LEU A 69 -3.06 -0.34 -7.20
C LEU A 69 -3.31 -0.60 -5.71
#